data_AF-A0A6B3H084-F1
#
_entry.id   AF-A0A6B3H084-F1
#
_cell.length_a   1.000
_cell.length_b   1.000
_cell.length_c   1.000
_cell.angle_alpha   90.00
_cell.angle_beta   90.00
_cell.angle_gamma   90.00
#
_symmetry.space_group_name_H-M   'P 1'
#
loop_
_entity.id
_entity.type
_entity.pdbx_description
1 polymer ?
#
loop_
_entity_poly.entity_id
_entity_poly.type
_entity_poly.pdbx_seq_one_letter_code
_entity_poly.pdbx_strand_id
1 'polypeptide(L)'
;WHPTQMLADVLTMTECREGPLAGTAFAYLGDARFNMGNSYLITGALLGLDVRIVAPEAYWPDEAVVARARKLAEVSGATITLTGDVAQGVAGADFVATDVWV
;
A
#
# COMPACT_ATOMS: atom_id res chain seq x y z
N TRP A 1 5.90 -11.51 4.22
CA TRP A 1 4.96 -11.58 3.08
C TRP A 1 3.70 -12.30 3.49
N HIS A 2 2.55 -11.90 2.96
CA HIS A 2 1.26 -12.59 3.12
C HIS A 2 0.49 -12.62 1.78
N PRO A 3 0.95 -13.40 0.79
CA PRO A 3 0.46 -13.28 -0.59
C PRO A 3 -1.02 -13.64 -0.78
N THR A 4 -1.55 -14.60 -0.03
CA THR A 4 -2.98 -14.97 -0.09
C THR A 4 -3.89 -13.88 0.45
N GLN A 5 -3.47 -13.17 1.50
CA GLN A 5 -4.20 -12.03 2.04
C GLN A 5 -4.26 -10.90 1.01
N MET A 6 -3.17 -10.64 0.29
CA MET A 6 -3.16 -9.63 -0.78
C MET A 6 -4.15 -9.93 -1.89
N LEU A 7 -4.33 -11.20 -2.27
CA LEU A 7 -5.35 -11.59 -3.24
C LEU A 7 -6.76 -11.36 -2.70
N ALA A 8 -7.00 -11.65 -1.43
CA ALA A 8 -8.28 -11.40 -0.78
C ALA A 8 -8.60 -9.90 -0.71
N ASP A 9 -7.66 -9.07 -0.26
CA ASP A 9 -7.87 -7.63 -0.12
C ASP A 9 -8.06 -6.96 -1.49
N VAL A 10 -7.30 -7.39 -2.50
CA VAL A 10 -7.46 -6.92 -3.88
C VAL A 10 -8.81 -7.31 -4.46
N LEU A 11 -9.31 -8.52 -4.19
CA LEU A 11 -10.65 -8.94 -4.58
C LEU A 11 -11.69 -8.02 -3.93
N THR A 12 -11.60 -7.78 -2.62
CA THR A 12 -12.51 -6.88 -1.90
C THR A 12 -12.47 -5.46 -2.49
N MET A 13 -11.28 -4.89 -2.73
CA MET A 13 -11.18 -3.57 -3.36
C MET A 13 -11.81 -3.54 -4.76
N THR A 14 -11.66 -4.61 -5.53
CA THR A 14 -12.24 -4.73 -6.88
C THR A 14 -13.77 -4.81 -6.83
N GLU A 15 -14.34 -5.51 -5.84
CA GLU A 15 -15.80 -5.65 -5.68
C GLU A 15 -16.46 -4.39 -5.10
N CYS A 16 -15.76 -3.65 -4.23
CA CYS A 16 -16.28 -2.45 -3.58
C CYS A 16 -16.07 -1.16 -4.39
N ARG A 17 -15.26 -1.19 -5.45
CA ARG A 17 -14.99 -0.06 -6.32
C ARG A 17 -15.73 -0.20 -7.65
N GLU A 18 -16.24 0.90 -8.16
CA GLU A 18 -16.67 0.98 -9.56
C GLU A 18 -15.48 1.31 -10.47
N GLY A 19 -15.28 0.52 -11.53
CA GLY A 19 -14.25 0.77 -12.55
C GLY A 19 -12.93 0.02 -12.30
N PRO A 20 -11.86 0.40 -13.02
CA PRO A 20 -10.58 -0.33 -12.98
C PRO A 20 -9.89 -0.18 -11.62
N LEU A 21 -9.13 -1.18 -11.20
CA LEU A 21 -8.38 -1.12 -9.94
C LEU A 21 -7.16 -0.17 -10.02
N ALA A 22 -6.55 -0.01 -11.20
CA ALA A 22 -5.44 0.92 -11.38
C ALA A 22 -5.85 2.37 -11.00
N GLY A 23 -4.96 3.07 -10.30
CA GLY A 23 -5.21 4.40 -9.76
C GLY A 23 -6.07 4.44 -8.51
N THR A 24 -6.46 3.29 -7.94
CA THR A 24 -7.12 3.24 -6.61
C THR A 24 -6.17 3.75 -5.54
N ALA A 25 -6.64 4.68 -4.71
CA ALA A 25 -5.88 5.19 -3.59
C ALA A 25 -6.05 4.29 -2.36
N PHE A 26 -4.98 3.61 -1.96
CA PHE A 26 -4.96 2.69 -0.82
C PHE A 26 -3.95 3.17 0.23
N ALA A 27 -4.39 3.36 1.47
CA ALA A 27 -3.55 3.76 2.58
C ALA A 27 -3.46 2.67 3.65
N TYR A 28 -2.24 2.22 3.97
CA TYR A 28 -1.96 1.36 5.12
C TYR A 28 -1.35 2.18 6.25
N LEU A 29 -1.99 2.14 7.41
CA LEU A 29 -1.56 2.85 8.61
C LEU A 29 -0.96 1.87 9.60
N GLY A 30 0.21 2.19 10.13
CA GLY A 30 0.79 1.45 11.26
C GLY A 30 2.20 0.92 11.10
N ASP A 31 2.50 -0.17 11.80
CA ASP A 31 3.80 -0.83 11.65
C ASP A 31 3.90 -1.47 10.26
N ALA A 32 4.69 -0.86 9.38
CA ALA A 32 4.84 -1.27 8.00
C ALA A 32 6.14 -2.04 7.73
N ARG A 33 6.95 -2.31 8.76
CA ARG A 33 8.23 -3.04 8.62
C ARG A 33 8.05 -4.49 8.23
N PHE A 34 6.93 -5.08 8.65
CA PHE A 34 6.71 -6.52 8.60
C PHE A 34 5.90 -6.95 7.37
N ASN A 35 5.35 -8.17 7.44
CA ASN A 35 4.71 -8.84 6.32
C ASN A 35 3.59 -8.02 5.67
N MET A 36 2.72 -7.35 6.44
CA MET A 36 1.56 -6.63 5.88
C MET A 36 1.97 -5.36 5.13
N GLY A 37 2.72 -4.44 5.76
CA GLY A 37 3.21 -3.23 5.08
C GLY A 37 4.03 -3.53 3.83
N ASN A 38 4.94 -4.50 3.90
CA ASN A 38 5.71 -4.95 2.73
C ASN A 38 4.82 -5.54 1.64
N SER A 39 3.84 -6.37 2.02
CA SER A 39 2.94 -7.02 1.07
C SER A 39 2.03 -6.02 0.38
N TYR A 40 1.42 -5.08 1.11
CA TYR A 40 0.59 -4.04 0.51
C TYR A 40 1.38 -3.12 -0.42
N LEU A 41 2.58 -2.71 -0.02
CA LEU A 41 3.44 -1.87 -0.85
C LEU A 41 3.78 -2.55 -2.19
N ILE A 42 4.20 -3.81 -2.16
CA ILE A 42 4.56 -4.55 -3.39
C ILE A 42 3.33 -4.86 -4.24
N THR A 43 2.23 -5.28 -3.64
CA THR A 43 0.97 -5.56 -4.36
C THR A 43 0.45 -4.29 -5.04
N GLY A 44 0.41 -3.16 -4.32
CA GLY A 44 -0.02 -1.88 -4.86
C GLY A 44 0.87 -1.41 -6.01
N ALA A 45 2.19 -1.57 -5.85
CA ALA A 45 3.14 -1.27 -6.91
C ALA A 45 2.98 -2.16 -8.15
N LEU A 46 2.59 -3.43 -8.01
CA LEU A 46 2.35 -4.33 -9.14
C LEU A 46 1.07 -3.98 -9.91
N LEU A 47 0.02 -3.57 -9.19
CA LEU A 47 -1.32 -3.39 -9.73
C LEU A 47 -1.60 -1.97 -10.23
N GLY A 48 -0.63 -1.06 -10.14
CA GLY A 48 -0.80 0.32 -10.59
C GLY A 48 -1.64 1.17 -9.63
N LEU A 49 -1.61 0.87 -8.32
CA LEU A 49 -2.36 1.63 -7.31
C LEU A 49 -1.64 2.93 -6.94
N ASP A 50 -2.36 3.86 -6.32
CA ASP A 50 -1.75 4.88 -5.46
C ASP A 50 -1.63 4.29 -4.05
N VAL A 51 -0.48 3.67 -3.76
CA VAL A 51 -0.23 2.98 -2.49
C VAL A 51 0.53 3.87 -1.52
N ARG A 52 -0.05 4.04 -0.33
CA ARG A 52 0.41 4.97 0.69
C ARG A 52 0.71 4.21 1.98
N ILE A 53 1.95 4.31 2.44
CA ILE A 53 2.38 3.80 3.73
C ILE A 53 2.44 4.98 4.69
N VAL A 54 1.57 4.93 5.70
CA VAL A 54 1.34 6.02 6.65
C VAL A 54 1.81 5.57 8.01
N ALA A 55 3.04 5.89 8.34
CA ALA A 55 3.73 5.40 9.53
C ALA A 55 4.88 6.34 9.90
N PRO A 56 5.31 6.40 11.18
CA PRO A 56 6.56 7.07 11.52
C PRO A 56 7.72 6.41 10.76
N GLU A 57 8.74 7.18 10.38
CA GLU A 57 9.84 6.73 9.54
C GLU A 57 10.55 5.47 10.08
N ALA A 58 10.68 5.35 11.40
CA ALA A 58 11.24 4.18 12.08
C ALA A 58 10.43 2.88 11.89
N TYR A 59 9.21 2.97 11.36
CA TYR A 59 8.29 1.86 11.09
C TYR A 59 8.02 1.66 9.59
N TRP A 60 8.79 2.32 8.71
CA TRP A 60 8.66 2.10 7.26
C TRP A 60 9.20 0.72 6.84
N PRO A 61 8.76 0.22 5.67
CA PRO A 61 9.38 -0.93 5.01
C PRO A 61 10.89 -0.72 4.84
N ASP A 62 11.63 -1.83 4.80
CA ASP A 62 13.06 -1.82 4.48
C ASP A 62 13.31 -1.14 3.12
N GLU A 63 14.39 -0.37 3.01
CA GLU A 63 14.73 0.38 1.80
C GLU A 63 14.81 -0.49 0.55
N ALA A 64 15.25 -1.75 0.66
CA ALA A 64 15.30 -2.67 -0.46
C ALA A 64 13.88 -3.04 -0.97
N VAL A 65 12.90 -3.13 -0.07
CA VAL A 65 11.49 -3.34 -0.43
C VAL A 65 10.93 -2.09 -1.12
N VAL A 66 11.22 -0.90 -0.58
CA VAL A 66 10.79 0.37 -1.17
C VAL A 66 11.39 0.57 -2.56
N ALA A 67 12.69 0.31 -2.73
CA ALA A 67 13.36 0.40 -4.02
C ALA A 67 12.76 -0.58 -5.04
N ARG A 68 12.46 -1.81 -4.61
CA ARG A 68 11.78 -2.80 -5.45
C ARG A 68 10.38 -2.33 -5.85
N ALA A 69 9.60 -1.77 -4.92
CA ALA A 69 8.28 -1.25 -5.19
C ALA A 69 8.32 -0.12 -6.21
N ARG A 70 9.25 0.83 -6.06
CA ARG A 70 9.45 1.94 -7.03
C ARG A 70 9.77 1.43 -8.43
N LYS A 71 10.63 0.43 -8.56
CA LYS A 71 10.92 -0.20 -9.86
C LYS A 71 9.70 -0.86 -10.50
N LEU A 72 8.83 -1.48 -9.70
CA LEU A 72 7.58 -2.08 -10.21
C LEU A 72 6.60 -0.99 -10.63
N ALA A 73 6.55 0.12 -9.88
CA ALA A 73 5.72 1.27 -10.17
C ALA A 73 6.06 1.95 -11.52
N GLU A 74 7.34 1.96 -11.92
CA GLU A 74 7.76 2.44 -13.25
C GLU A 74 7.08 1.69 -14.40
N VAL A 75 6.75 0.41 -14.21
CA VAL A 75 6.12 -0.44 -15.23
C VAL A 75 4.60 -0.38 -15.14
N SER A 76 4.05 -0.37 -13.93
CA SER A 76 2.60 -0.42 -13.69
C SER A 76 1.90 0.94 -13.72
N GLY A 77 2.66 2.03 -13.57
CA GLY A 77 2.12 3.37 -13.36
C GLY A 77 1.64 3.65 -11.93
N ALA A 78 1.99 2.80 -10.96
CA ALA A 78 1.65 3.02 -9.56
C ALA A 78 2.28 4.31 -9.00
N THR A 79 1.64 4.91 -8.01
CA THR A 79 2.22 5.97 -7.19
C THR A 79 2.55 5.40 -5.81
N ILE A 80 3.72 5.72 -5.28
CA ILE A 80 4.17 5.25 -3.97
C ILE A 80 4.43 6.44 -3.06
N THR A 81 3.71 6.50 -1.95
CA THR A 81 3.89 7.52 -0.91
C THR A 81 4.28 6.86 0.40
N LEU A 82 5.37 7.32 1.03
CA LEU A 82 5.71 7.01 2.42
C LEU A 82 5.66 8.34 3.18
N THR A 83 4.86 8.40 4.25
CA THR A 83 4.71 9.63 5.05
C THR A 83 4.45 9.31 6.51
N GLY A 84 4.94 10.17 7.41
CA GLY A 84 4.57 10.18 8.82
C GLY A 84 3.34 11.04 9.13
N ASP A 85 2.82 11.79 8.16
CA ASP A 85 1.65 12.64 8.31
C ASP A 85 0.38 11.85 7.97
N VAL A 86 -0.44 11.59 8.99
CA VAL A 86 -1.70 10.85 8.84
C VAL A 86 -2.70 11.61 7.97
N ALA A 87 -2.84 12.93 8.17
CA ALA A 87 -3.82 13.73 7.44
C ALA A 87 -3.48 13.76 5.95
N GLN A 88 -2.19 13.93 5.63
CA GLN A 88 -1.71 13.82 4.26
C GLN A 88 -1.93 12.42 3.67
N GLY A 89 -1.59 11.38 4.44
CA GLY A 89 -1.63 9.99 3.97
C GLY A 89 -3.03 9.49 3.62
N VAL A 90 -4.04 9.85 4.40
CA VAL A 90 -5.43 9.38 4.20
C VAL A 90 -6.28 10.29 3.31
N ALA A 91 -5.80 11.49 2.99
CA ALA A 91 -6.56 12.45 2.19
C ALA A 91 -6.94 11.87 0.83
N GLY A 92 -8.23 11.64 0.59
CA GLY A 92 -8.73 11.07 -0.67
C GLY A 92 -8.32 9.61 -0.90
N ALA A 93 -8.04 8.84 0.15
CA ALA A 93 -7.90 7.39 0.02
C ALA A 93 -9.28 6.74 -0.23
N ASP A 94 -9.36 5.82 -1.21
CA ASP A 94 -10.53 4.99 -1.45
C ASP A 94 -10.67 3.92 -0.36
N PHE A 95 -9.52 3.38 0.10
CA PHE A 95 -9.46 2.35 1.13
C PHE A 95 -8.39 2.70 2.17
N VAL A 96 -8.74 2.49 3.44
CA VAL A 96 -7.84 2.64 4.58
C VAL A 96 -7.75 1.30 5.29
N ALA A 97 -6.54 0.77 5.41
CA ALA A 97 -6.25 -0.49 6.08
C ALA A 97 -5.30 -0.28 7.26
N THR A 98 -5.39 -1.18 8.23
CA THR A 98 -4.46 -1.27 9.34
C THR A 98 -4.38 -2.73 9.80
N ASP A 99 -3.50 -3.01 10.76
CA ASP A 99 -3.33 -4.30 11.42
C ASP A 99 -3.05 -4.07 12.91
N VAL A 100 -3.03 -5.12 13.73
CA VAL A 100 -2.67 -5.02 15.14
C VAL A 100 -1.17 -4.72 15.30
N TRP A 101 -0.80 -3.77 16.18
CA TRP A 101 0.62 -3.37 16.40
C TRP A 101 1.16 -3.76 17.79
N VAL A 102 0.30 -4.29 18.69
CA VAL A 102 0.61 -4.65 20.09
C VAL A 102 0.09 -6.03 20.46
#